data_AF-A0A5K0XLC5-F1
#
_entry.id   AF-A0A5K0XLC5-F1
#
_cell.length_a   1.000
_cell.length_b   1.000
_cell.length_c   1.000
_cell.angle_alpha   90.00
_cell.angle_beta   90.00
_cell.angle_gamma   90.00
#
_symmetry.space_group_name_H-M   'P 1'
#
loop_
_entity.id
_entity.type
_entity.pdbx_description
1 polymer ?
#
loop_
_entity_poly.entity_id
_entity_poly.type
_entity_poly.pdbx_seq_one_letter_code
_entity_poly.pdbx_strand_id
1 'polypeptide(L)' 'AQIKSTMERAFWDGVVEELEKDPPDYSRVVQLVKELRDELDALVPQSWKQELHESIDIDLFAQ' A
#
# COMPACT_ATOMS: atom_id res chain seq x y z
N ALA A 1 -15.30 7.55 -18.49
CA ALA A 1 -14.14 8.29 -17.93
C ALA A 1 -14.45 8.89 -16.55
N GLN A 2 -15.47 9.74 -16.42
CA GLN A 2 -15.78 10.45 -15.16
C GLN A 2 -16.12 9.55 -13.97
N ILE A 3 -16.88 8.46 -14.17
CA ILE A 3 -17.24 7.55 -13.07
C ILE A 3 -15.99 6.89 -12.47
N LYS A 4 -15.06 6.42 -13.32
CA LYS A 4 -13.81 5.79 -12.89
C LYS A 4 -12.95 6.75 -12.05
N SER A 5 -12.74 7.97 -12.54
CA SER A 5 -11.92 8.96 -11.83
C SER A 5 -12.57 9.46 -10.53
N THR A 6 -13.90 9.57 -10.49
CA THR A 6 -14.61 9.86 -9.23
C THR A 6 -14.44 8.73 -8.22
N MET A 7 -14.48 7.48 -8.66
CA MET A 7 -14.32 6.32 -7.78
C MET A 7 -12.88 6.20 -7.24
N GLU A 8 -11.87 6.39 -8.09
CA GLU A 8 -10.46 6.44 -7.67
C GLU A 8 -10.21 7.55 -6.65
N ARG A 9 -10.79 8.73 -6.88
CA ARG A 9 -10.69 9.85 -5.93
C ARG A 9 -11.33 9.51 -4.59
N ALA A 10 -12.56 9.03 -4.58
CA ALA A 10 -13.24 8.64 -3.33
C ALA A 10 -12.47 7.55 -2.56
N PHE A 11 -11.82 6.63 -3.29
CA PHE A 11 -10.92 5.65 -2.67
C PHE A 11 -9.75 6.35 -1.94
N TRP A 12 -9.02 7.25 -2.63
CA TRP A 12 -7.86 7.94 -2.06
C TRP A 12 -8.24 8.95 -0.97
N ASP A 13 -9.37 9.65 -1.10
CA ASP A 13 -9.90 10.55 -0.08
C ASP A 13 -10.07 9.78 1.24
N GLY A 14 -10.66 8.59 1.20
CA GLY A 14 -10.80 7.76 2.40
C GLY A 14 -9.46 7.27 2.99
N VAL A 15 -8.43 7.03 2.17
CA VAL A 15 -7.08 6.70 2.68
C VAL A 15 -6.49 7.91 3.40
N VAL A 16 -6.61 9.10 2.83
CA VAL A 16 -6.11 10.33 3.43
C VAL A 16 -6.84 10.66 4.73
N GLU A 17 -8.17 10.55 4.75
CA GLU A 17 -8.98 10.76 5.95
C GLU A 17 -8.55 9.86 7.12
N GLU A 18 -8.15 8.61 6.87
CA GLU A 18 -7.64 7.71 7.89
C GLU A 18 -6.29 8.14 8.47
N LEU A 19 -5.40 8.69 7.63
CA LEU A 19 -4.08 9.22 8.03
C LEU A 19 -4.16 10.56 8.77
N GLU A 20 -5.19 11.35 8.52
CA GLU A 20 -5.40 12.65 9.16
C GLU A 20 -6.08 12.55 10.54
N LYS A 21 -6.50 11.34 10.96
CA LYS A 21 -7.04 11.09 12.31
C LYS A 21 -5.98 11.37 13.39
N ASP A 22 -6.46 11.61 14.61
CA ASP A 22 -5.63 11.71 15.81
C ASP A 22 -6.09 10.68 16.86
N PRO A 23 -5.35 9.57 17.07
CA PRO A 23 -4.12 9.19 16.36
C PRO A 23 -4.39 8.72 14.92
N PRO A 24 -3.41 8.81 14.01
CA PRO A 24 -3.56 8.31 12.64
C PRO A 24 -3.82 6.80 12.58
N ASP A 25 -4.64 6.35 11.63
CA ASP A 25 -4.84 4.93 11.34
C ASP A 25 -4.07 4.54 10.08
N TYR A 26 -2.95 3.84 10.26
CA TYR A 26 -2.08 3.40 9.16
C TYR A 26 -2.51 2.07 8.54
N SER A 27 -3.51 1.38 9.10
CA SER A 27 -3.85 -0.01 8.75
C SER A 27 -4.08 -0.20 7.25
N ARG A 28 -4.81 0.73 6.63
CA ARG A 28 -5.14 0.66 5.20
C ARG A 28 -3.94 0.95 4.30
N VAL A 29 -3.09 1.92 4.64
CA VAL A 29 -1.87 2.18 3.87
C VAL A 29 -0.92 0.99 3.94
N VAL A 30 -0.73 0.42 5.13
CA VAL A 30 0.10 -0.78 5.31
C VAL A 30 -0.43 -1.94 4.48
N GLN A 31 -1.75 -2.14 4.45
CA GLN A 31 -2.37 -3.16 3.60
C GLN A 31 -2.10 -2.92 2.11
N LEU A 32 -2.23 -1.67 1.62
CA LEU A 32 -1.98 -1.35 0.21
C LEU A 32 -0.53 -1.57 -0.20
N VAL A 33 0.43 -1.20 0.65
CA VAL A 33 1.85 -1.42 0.38
C VAL A 33 2.17 -2.92 0.40
N LYS A 34 1.53 -3.69 1.29
CA LYS A 34 1.64 -5.15 1.31
C LYS A 34 1.09 -5.79 0.04
N GLU A 35 -0.10 -5.40 -0.40
CA GLU A 35 -0.70 -5.88 -1.66
C GLU A 35 0.22 -5.58 -2.85
N LEU A 36 0.75 -4.35 -2.93
CA LEU A 36 1.72 -3.96 -3.97
C LEU A 36 2.97 -4.85 -3.94
N ARG A 37 3.54 -5.10 -2.76
CA ARG A 37 4.73 -5.97 -2.62
C ARG A 37 4.42 -7.39 -3.06
N ASP A 38 3.28 -7.94 -2.66
CA ASP A 38 2.89 -9.32 -2.97
C ASP A 38 2.64 -9.49 -4.48
N GLU A 39 2.06 -8.48 -5.15
CA GLU A 39 1.94 -8.43 -6.61
C GLU A 39 3.31 -8.35 -7.29
N LEU A 40 4.21 -7.49 -6.81
CA LEU A 40 5.57 -7.38 -7.33
C LEU A 40 6.35 -8.69 -7.13
N ASP A 41 6.23 -9.35 -5.99
CA ASP A 41 6.92 -10.61 -5.69
C ASP A 41 6.54 -11.74 -6.67
N ALA A 42 5.30 -11.72 -7.18
CA ALA A 42 4.83 -12.65 -8.19
C ALA A 42 5.39 -12.36 -9.60
N LEU A 43 5.82 -11.13 -9.86
CA LEU A 43 6.26 -10.65 -11.18
C LEU A 43 7.78 -10.53 -11.32
N VAL A 44 8.49 -10.25 -10.23
CA VAL A 44 9.94 -10.00 -10.28
C VAL A 44 10.75 -11.30 -10.44
N PRO A 45 11.90 -11.26 -11.12
CA PRO A 45 12.85 -12.36 -11.13
C PRO A 45 13.34 -12.72 -9.72
N GLN A 46 13.74 -13.98 -9.53
CA GLN A 46 14.28 -14.45 -8.24
C GLN A 46 15.47 -13.62 -7.74
N SER A 47 16.30 -13.10 -8.65
CA SER A 47 17.44 -12.24 -8.30
C SER A 47 17.05 -10.91 -7.66
N TRP A 48 15.81 -10.46 -7.83
CA TRP A 48 15.30 -9.19 -7.31
C TRP A 48 14.43 -9.34 -6.07
N LYS A 49 14.06 -10.57 -5.69
CA LYS A 49 13.16 -10.80 -4.55
C LYS A 49 13.75 -10.30 -3.24
N GLN A 50 15.02 -10.56 -2.99
CA GLN A 50 15.66 -10.07 -1.76
C GLN A 50 15.62 -8.54 -1.67
N GLU A 51 16.01 -7.85 -2.74
CA GLU A 51 15.99 -6.38 -2.80
C GLU A 51 14.56 -5.82 -2.63
N LEU A 52 13.56 -6.48 -3.19
CA LEU A 52 12.14 -6.10 -3.04
C LEU A 52 11.69 -6.18 -1.57
N HIS A 53 12.00 -7.28 -0.88
CA HIS A 53 11.59 -7.48 0.51
C HIS A 53 12.37 -6.58 1.48
N GLU A 54 13.64 -6.27 1.19
CA GLU A 54 14.44 -5.32 1.96
C GLU A 54 13.98 -3.87 1.76
N SER A 55 13.53 -3.52 0.55
CA SER A 55 13.05 -2.16 0.23
C SER A 55 11.63 -1.89 0.70
N ILE A 56 10.81 -2.93 0.85
CA ILE A 56 9.42 -2.87 1.31
C ILE A 56 9.25 -3.78 2.52
N ASP A 57 9.86 -3.38 3.63
CA ASP A 57 9.75 -4.08 4.91
C ASP A 57 8.38 -3.78 5.57
N ILE A 58 7.42 -4.65 5.28
CA ILE A 58 6.07 -4.59 5.87
C ILE A 58 6.08 -4.95 7.36
N ASP A 59 7.06 -5.74 7.81
CA ASP A 59 7.14 -6.21 9.20
C ASP A 59 7.56 -5.07 10.14
N LEU A 60 8.23 -4.03 9.61
CA LEU A 60 8.45 -2.77 10.32
C LEU A 60 7.14 -2.03 10.65
N PHE A 61 6.13 -2.13 9.79
CA PHE A 61 4.84 -1.42 9.96
C PHE A 61 3.83 -2.18 10.83
N ALA A 62 4.09 -3.45 11.13
CA ALA A 62 3.21 -4.30 11.93
C ALA A 62 3.54 -4.32 13.44
N GLN A 63 4.53 -3.52 13.88
CA GLN A 63 4.99 -3.36 15.27
C GLN A 63 4.27 -2.22 15.99
#